data_AF-A0A137SZ77-F1
#
_entry.id   AF-A0A137SZ77-F1
#
_cell.length_a   1.000
_cell.length_b   1.000
_cell.length_c   1.000
_cell.angle_alpha   90.00
_cell.angle_beta   90.00
_cell.angle_gamma   90.00
#
_symmetry.space_group_name_H-M   'P 1'
#
loop_
_entity.id
_entity.type
_entity.pdbx_description
1 polymer ?
#
loop_
_entity_poly.entity_id
_entity_poly.type
_entity_poly.pdbx_seq_one_letter_code
_entity_poly.pdbx_strand_id
1 'polypeptide(L)' 'MLIYKEGEAYKVTVFRRSGLRRKLKPETYLLQEENGNLFMNTGFRIDVSYNEATDVLTFSPNGDYVRVKPQPGHPTEE' A
#
# COMPACT_ATOMS: atom_id res chain seq x y z
N MET A 1 -2.55 -1.76 5.38
CA MET A 1 -2.53 -1.35 3.97
C MET A 1 -2.71 -2.60 3.14
N LEU A 2 -3.43 -2.50 2.02
CA LEU A 2 -3.65 -3.59 1.08
C LEU A 2 -3.10 -3.17 -0.27
N ILE A 3 -2.42 -4.09 -0.96
CA ILE A 3 -1.93 -3.88 -2.33
C ILE A 3 -2.44 -5.03 -3.16
N TYR A 4 -3.10 -4.72 -4.26
CA TYR A 4 -3.62 -5.72 -5.19
C TYR A 4 -3.38 -5.28 -6.63
N LYS A 5 -3.18 -6.28 -7.49
CA LYS A 5 -3.01 -6.08 -8.92
C LYS A 5 -4.37 -6.22 -9.59
N GLU A 6 -4.79 -5.22 -10.34
CA GLU A 6 -6.02 -5.24 -11.14
C GLU A 6 -5.66 -4.93 -12.60
N GLY A 7 -5.62 -5.99 -13.40
CA GLY A 7 -5.10 -5.91 -14.77
C GLY A 7 -3.61 -5.55 -14.79
N GLU A 8 -3.27 -4.44 -15.43
CA GLU A 8 -1.91 -3.91 -15.52
C GLU A 8 -1.57 -2.91 -14.40
N ALA A 9 -2.57 -2.47 -13.63
CA ALA A 9 -2.39 -1.48 -12.57
C ALA A 9 -2.28 -2.13 -11.19
N TYR A 10 -1.54 -1.47 -10.29
CA TYR A 10 -1.54 -1.81 -8.87
C TYR A 10 -2.38 -0.79 -8.11
N LYS A 11 -3.29 -1.29 -7.27
CA LYS A 11 -4.13 -0.49 -6.38
C LYS A 11 -3.66 -0.65 -4.95
N VAL A 12 -3.56 0.46 -4.24
CA VAL A 12 -3.13 0.54 -2.84
C VAL A 12 -4.29 1.08 -2.01
N THR A 13 -4.80 0.29 -1.08
CA THR A 13 -5.80 0.73 -0.10
C THR A 13 -5.12 1.03 1.23
N VAL A 14 -5.20 2.30 1.64
CA VAL A 14 -4.75 2.78 2.94
C VAL A 14 -5.96 3.00 3.85
N PHE A 15 -5.78 2.69 5.12
CA PHE A 15 -6.82 2.88 6.13
C PHE A 15 -6.48 4.13 6.93
N ARG A 16 -7.09 5.25 6.56
CA ARG A 16 -6.85 6.53 7.23
C ARG A 16 -7.76 6.65 8.44
N ARG A 17 -7.18 7.05 9.58
CA ARG A 17 -7.95 7.48 10.75
C ARG A 17 -8.30 8.96 10.56
N SER A 18 -9.58 9.28 10.47
CA SER A 18 -10.04 10.67 10.29
C SER A 18 -11.04 11.08 11.37
N GLY A 19 -10.89 12.32 11.86
CA GLY A 19 -11.79 12.99 12.82
C GLY A 19 -11.67 12.56 14.29
N LEU A 20 -12.34 13.33 15.16
CA LEU A 20 -12.37 13.13 16.62
C LEU A 20 -12.90 11.74 17.04
N ARG A 21 -13.79 11.16 16.23
CA ARG A 21 -14.39 9.83 16.47
C ARG A 21 -13.56 8.65 15.95
N ARG A 22 -12.34 8.87 15.45
CA ARG A 22 -11.36 7.83 15.01
C ARG A 22 -11.97 6.73 14.11
N LYS A 23 -12.88 7.08 13.19
CA LYS A 23 -13.38 6.08 12.24
C LYS A 23 -12.28 5.76 11.22
N LEU A 24 -12.02 4.46 11.05
CA LEU A 24 -11.13 3.95 10.03
C LEU A 24 -11.89 3.96 8.70
N LYS A 25 -11.44 4.76 7.73
CA LYS A 25 -12.01 4.74 6.38
C LYS A 25 -10.96 4.21 5.40
N PRO A 26 -11.31 3.20 4.57
CA PRO A 26 -10.45 2.79 3.47
C PRO A 26 -10.46 3.86 2.37
N GLU A 27 -9.28 4.21 1.88
CA GLU A 27 -9.07 5.05 0.70
C GLU A 27 -8.19 4.27 -0.26
N THR A 28 -8.61 4.16 -1.53
CA THR A 28 -7.91 3.39 -2.56
C THR A 28 -7.27 4.32 -3.57
N TYR A 29 -6.00 4.10 -3.86
CA TYR A 29 -5.18 4.88 -4.76
C TYR A 29 -4.53 4.00 -5.81
N LEU A 30 -4.17 4.60 -6.95
CA LEU A 30 -3.41 3.92 -7.99
C LEU A 30 -1.93 4.14 -7.77
N LEU A 31 -1.16 3.06 -7.90
CA LEU A 31 0.29 3.14 -8.04
C LEU A 31 0.62 3.42 -9.51
N GLN A 32 1.41 4.46 -9.73
CA GLN A 32 1.82 4.92 -11.05
C GLN A 32 3.34 4.87 -11.16
N GLU A 33 3.85 4.59 -12.35
CA GLU A 33 5.28 4.62 -12.64
C GLU A 33 5.58 5.79 -13.57
N GLU A 34 6.55 6.63 -13.20
CA GLU A 34 7.04 7.75 -14.00
C GLU A 34 8.56 7.78 -13.94
N ASN A 35 9.22 7.68 -15.10
CA ASN A 35 10.69 7.69 -15.22
C ASN A 35 11.38 6.64 -14.33
N GLY A 36 10.77 5.46 -14.16
CA GLY A 36 11.27 4.39 -13.29
C GLY A 36 11.00 4.59 -11.79
N ASN A 37 10.26 5.62 -11.40
CA ASN A 37 9.86 5.86 -10.00
C ASN A 37 8.38 5.53 -9.81
N LEU A 38 8.08 4.74 -8.78
CA LEU A 38 6.70 4.45 -8.39
C LEU A 38 6.19 5.55 -7.44
N PHE A 39 4.97 6.00 -7.64
CA PHE A 39 4.32 6.95 -6.75
C PHE A 39 2.80 6.74 -6.72
N MET A 40 2.15 7.28 -5.70
CA MET A 40 0.69 7.39 -5.66
C MET A 40 0.28 8.81 -5.27
N ASN A 41 -0.85 9.26 -5.80
CA ASN A 41 -1.39 10.59 -5.51
C ASN A 41 -2.58 10.49 -4.56
N THR A 42 -2.40 10.97 -3.33
CA THR A 42 -3.43 10.96 -2.28
C THR A 42 -3.95 12.37 -1.96
N GLY A 43 -3.72 13.34 -2.86
CA GLY A 43 -3.77 14.78 -2.59
C GLY A 43 -2.38 15.40 -2.37
N PHE A 44 -1.36 14.56 -2.24
CA PHE A 44 0.07 14.89 -2.34
C PHE A 44 0.79 13.67 -2.95
N ARG A 45 1.99 13.88 -3.50
CA ARG A 45 2.81 12.81 -4.09
C ARG A 45 3.45 12.00 -2.97
N ILE A 46 3.21 10.69 -2.98
CA ILE A 46 3.87 9.71 -2.12
C ILE A 46 4.73 8.85 -3.02
N ASP A 47 6.05 8.96 -2.88
CA ASP A 47 6.98 8.10 -3.60
C ASP A 47 7.04 6.72 -2.94
N VAL A 48 7.19 5.70 -3.77
CA VAL A 48 7.23 4.29 -3.38
C VAL A 48 8.51 3.67 -3.93
N SER A 49 9.27 3.01 -3.07
CA SER A 49 10.43 2.22 -3.47
C SER A 49 10.26 0.77 -3.06
N TYR A 50 10.83 -0.14 -3.84
CA TYR A 50 10.80 -1.58 -3.58
C TYR A 50 12.22 -2.11 -3.41
N ASN A 51 12.46 -2.80 -2.29
CA ASN A 51 13.68 -3.56 -2.06
C ASN A 51 13.39 -5.05 -2.27
N GLU A 52 13.89 -5.58 -3.39
CA GLU A 52 13.76 -6.99 -3.77
C GLU A 52 14.43 -7.96 -2.80
N ALA A 53 15.55 -7.56 -2.19
CA ALA A 53 16.32 -8.44 -1.30
C ALA A 53 15.60 -8.71 0.02
N THR A 54 14.78 -7.76 0.48
CA THR A 54 14.07 -7.84 1.77
C THR A 54 12.56 -7.96 1.63
N ASP A 55 12.00 -7.93 0.41
CA ASP A 55 10.56 -7.93 0.14
C ASP A 55 9.83 -6.77 0.88
N VAL A 56 10.42 -5.58 0.83
CA VAL A 56 9.93 -4.37 1.52
C VAL A 56 9.56 -3.28 0.52
N LEU A 57 8.36 -2.72 0.67
CA LEU A 57 7.92 -1.51 -0.01
C LEU A 57 7.95 -0.32 0.95
N THR A 58 8.68 0.73 0.62
CA THR A 58 8.77 1.95 1.45
C THR A 58 7.91 3.04 0.84
N PHE A 59 7.02 3.65 1.62
CA PHE A 59 6.12 4.73 1.22
C PHE A 59 6.52 6.02 1.92
N SER A 60 7.03 7.01 1.21
CA SER A 60 7.37 8.31 1.81
C SER A 60 6.15 9.22 1.81
N PRO A 61 5.56 9.61 2.98
CA PRO A 61 6.12 9.60 4.35
C PRO A 61 5.53 8.53 5.30
N ASN A 62 4.72 7.60 4.79
CA ASN A 62 3.90 6.70 5.60
C ASN A 62 4.64 5.47 6.18
N GLY A 63 5.91 5.23 5.80
CA GLY A 63 6.76 4.16 6.33
C GLY A 63 6.80 2.88 5.47
N ASP A 64 7.30 1.79 6.05
CA ASP A 64 7.55 0.53 5.36
C ASP A 64 6.37 -0.44 5.43
N TYR A 65 6.17 -1.17 4.34
CA TYR A 65 5.25 -2.30 4.24
C TYR A 65 6.02 -3.58 3.96
N VAL A 66 5.75 -4.58 4.79
CA VAL A 66 6.26 -5.93 4.65
C VAL A 66 5.09 -6.86 4.40
N ARG A 67 5.17 -7.67 3.36
CA ARG A 67 4.13 -8.65 3.06
C ARG A 67 4.03 -9.66 4.20
N VAL A 68 2.85 -9.77 4.81
CA VAL A 68 2.58 -10.83 5.79
C VAL A 68 2.49 -12.15 5.01
N LYS A 69 3.45 -13.05 5.21
CA LYS A 69 3.35 -14.42 4.70
C LYS A 69 2.30 -15.16 5.53
N PRO A 70 1.32 -15.85 4.92
CA PRO A 70 0.38 -16.66 5.68
C PRO A 70 1.17 -17.70 6.49
N GLN A 71 0.97 -17.71 7.81
CA GLN A 71 1.46 -18.82 8.62
C GLN A 71 0.69 -20.08 8.21
N PRO A 72 1.34 -21.26 8.12
CA PRO A 72 0.73 -22.51 7.67
C PRO A 72 -0.30 -23.10 8.66
N GLY A 73 -1.22 -22.29 9.19
CA GLY A 73 -2.22 -22.71 10.18
C GLY A 73 -3.42 -21.79 10.38
N HIS A 74 -3.50 -20.62 9.71
CA HIS A 74 -4.68 -19.76 9.81
C HIS A 74 -5.29 -19.53 8.42
N PRO A 75 -6.47 -20.11 8.13
CA PRO A 75 -7.19 -19.77 6.91
C PRO A 75 -7.61 -18.31 7.01
N THR A 76 -7.04 -17.46 6.14
CA THR A 76 -7.61 -16.14 5.89
C THR A 76 -8.79 -16.40 4.96
N GLU A 77 -9.98 -16.40 5.54
CA GLU A 77 -11.27 -16.54 4.86
C GLU A 77 -11.41 -15.42 3.81
N GLU A 78 -11.81 -15.82 2.60
CA GLU A 78 -11.95 -14.99 1.39
C GLU A 78 -13.01 -13.88 1.50
#